data_AF-A0A355U5X6-F1
#
_entry.id   AF-A0A355U5X6-F1
#
_cell.length_a   1.000
_cell.length_b   1.000
_cell.length_c   1.000
_cell.angle_alpha   90.00
_cell.angle_beta   90.00
_cell.angle_gamma   90.00
#
_symmetry.space_group_name_H-M   'P 1'
#
loop_
_entity.id
_entity.type
_entity.pdbx_description
1 polymer ?
#
loop_
_entity_poly.entity_id
_entity_poly.type
_entity_poly.pdbx_seq_one_letter_code
_entity_poly.pdbx_strand_id
1 'polypeptide(L)'
;AEYWWKKINSEVLKYPYETSRLAGAVSVTYNGTREIFEKSMLEEYSEIEFEGCYFKAFSRWDEWLTQEFGDYMILPPEKDRKTHDLTVFLLDN
;
A
#
# COMPACT_ATOMS: atom_id res chain seq x y z
N ALA A 1 -1.96 10.92 23.77
CA ALA A 1 -1.95 10.64 22.32
C ALA A 1 -1.14 11.68 21.55
N GLU A 2 -1.38 12.98 21.74
CA GLU A 2 -0.72 14.08 21.00
C GLU A 2 0.82 14.03 21.00
N TYR A 3 1.45 13.74 22.15
CA TYR A 3 2.92 13.61 22.26
C TYR A 3 3.48 12.59 21.26
N TRP A 4 2.89 11.39 21.21
CA TRP A 4 3.33 10.32 20.32
C TRP A 4 3.12 10.68 18.86
N TRP A 5 2.02 11.38 18.55
CA TRP A 5 1.75 11.83 17.19
C TRP A 5 2.79 12.85 16.70
N LYS A 6 3.13 13.83 17.53
CA LYS A 6 4.19 14.80 17.22
C LYS A 6 5.54 14.12 17.04
N LYS A 7 5.88 13.16 17.91
CA LYS A 7 7.13 12.41 17.84
C LYS A 7 7.23 11.56 16.58
N ILE A 8 6.17 10.82 16.23
CA ILE A 8 6.13 10.04 14.99
C ILE A 8 6.29 10.98 13.80
N ASN A 9 5.52 12.07 13.75
CA ASN A 9 5.58 13.03 12.66
C ASN A 9 6.98 13.65 12.48
N SER A 10 7.67 13.99 13.59
CA SER A 10 9.04 14.52 13.51
C SER A 10 10.05 13.50 13.00
N GLU A 11 9.88 12.21 13.35
CA GLU A 11 10.79 11.16 12.88
C GLU A 11 10.53 10.79 11.42
N VAL A 12 9.27 10.65 11.00
CA VAL A 12 8.93 10.27 9.62
C VAL A 12 9.22 11.37 8.60
N LEU A 13 9.15 12.64 9.01
CA LEU A 13 9.47 13.79 8.15
C LEU A 13 10.93 14.24 8.23
N LYS A 14 11.79 13.50 8.95
CA LYS A 14 13.21 13.84 9.11
C LYS A 14 13.97 13.88 7.79
N TYR A 15 13.57 13.04 6.83
CA TYR A 15 14.18 12.97 5.50
C TYR A 15 13.19 13.49 4.47
N PRO A 16 13.51 14.59 3.75
CA PRO A 16 12.64 15.11 2.71
C PRO A 16 12.43 14.10 1.59
N TYR A 17 11.20 13.96 1.13
CA TYR A 17 10.85 13.07 0.02
C TYR A 17 11.68 13.38 -1.24
N GLU A 18 11.87 14.66 -1.56
CA GLU A 18 12.52 15.07 -2.81
C GLU A 18 13.98 14.62 -2.94
N THR A 19 14.70 14.60 -1.82
CA THR A 19 16.12 14.22 -1.78
C THR A 19 16.34 12.76 -1.39
N SER A 20 15.27 12.04 -1.07
CA SER A 20 15.33 10.63 -0.66
C SER A 20 15.28 9.71 -1.88
N ARG A 21 16.15 8.70 -1.90
CA ARG A 21 16.11 7.63 -2.91
C ARG A 21 14.94 6.67 -2.67
N LEU A 22 14.69 6.36 -1.41
CA LEU A 22 13.64 5.45 -0.98
C LEU A 22 12.46 6.23 -0.39
N ALA A 23 11.26 5.75 -0.63
CA ALA A 23 10.03 6.30 -0.07
C ALA A 23 9.05 5.17 0.25
N GLY A 24 8.16 5.40 1.21
CA GLY A 24 7.24 4.37 1.67
C GLY A 24 6.46 4.76 2.91
N ALA A 25 5.44 3.99 3.22
CA ALA A 25 4.78 4.05 4.52
C ALA A 25 5.46 3.07 5.48
N VAL A 26 5.78 3.52 6.69
CA VAL A 26 6.39 2.65 7.70
C VAL A 26 5.35 2.38 8.78
N SER A 27 4.84 1.14 8.79
CA SER A 27 3.96 0.66 9.85
C SER A 27 4.76 -0.04 10.93
N VAL A 28 4.64 0.44 12.17
CA VAL A 28 5.32 -0.15 13.34
C VAL A 28 4.75 -1.51 13.77
N THR A 29 3.57 -1.91 13.29
CA THR A 29 2.82 -3.05 13.84
C THR A 29 2.76 -4.27 12.93
N TYR A 30 2.65 -4.11 11.61
CA TYR A 30 2.39 -5.23 10.70
C TYR A 30 3.40 -5.35 9.55
N ASN A 31 3.67 -4.24 8.87
CA ASN A 31 4.38 -4.31 7.58
C ASN A 31 5.84 -3.86 7.66
N GLY A 32 6.28 -3.33 8.82
CA GLY A 32 7.67 -2.95 9.06
C GLY A 32 8.20 -2.03 7.97
N THR A 33 9.26 -2.47 7.29
CA THR A 33 9.89 -1.75 6.17
C THR A 33 9.52 -2.34 4.80
N ARG A 34 8.53 -3.25 4.72
CA ARG A 34 8.13 -3.90 3.45
C ARG A 34 7.47 -2.95 2.47
N GLU A 35 6.91 -1.84 2.94
CA GLU A 35 6.30 -0.82 2.08
C GLU A 35 7.31 0.28 1.68
N ILE A 36 8.61 0.01 1.77
CA ILE A 36 9.67 0.93 1.31
C ILE A 36 10.13 0.51 -0.09
N PHE A 37 10.09 1.47 -1.03
CA PHE A 37 10.37 1.27 -2.44
C PHE A 37 11.34 2.33 -2.98
N GLU A 38 11.86 2.12 -4.19
CA GLU A 38 12.47 3.21 -4.96
C GLU A 38 11.44 4.31 -5.19
N LYS A 39 11.81 5.57 -4.97
CA LYS A 39 10.89 6.70 -5.09
C LYS A 39 10.17 6.74 -6.45
N SER A 40 10.90 6.45 -7.53
CA SER A 40 10.34 6.42 -8.90
C SER A 40 9.18 5.43 -9.07
N MET A 41 9.15 4.35 -8.27
CA MET A 41 8.04 3.39 -8.27
C MET A 41 6.70 4.01 -7.87
N LEU A 42 6.73 5.06 -7.01
CA LEU A 42 5.55 5.76 -6.52
C LEU A 42 5.16 6.96 -7.40
N GLU A 43 6.01 7.34 -8.35
CA GLU A 43 5.85 8.52 -9.22
C GLU A 43 5.38 8.13 -10.63
N GLU A 44 5.59 6.88 -11.03
CA GLU A 44 5.20 6.35 -12.33
C GLU A 44 3.83 5.68 -12.27
N TYR A 45 2.91 6.11 -13.14
CA TYR A 45 1.54 5.59 -13.21
C TYR A 45 1.18 5.11 -14.60
N SER A 46 0.39 4.04 -14.67
CA SER A 46 -0.24 3.53 -15.88
C SER A 46 -1.75 3.43 -15.69
N GLU A 47 -2.50 3.56 -16.78
CA GLU A 47 -3.91 3.19 -16.80
C GLU A 47 -4.05 1.67 -16.94
N ILE A 48 -4.86 1.08 -16.07
CA ILE A 48 -5.22 -0.34 -16.08
C ILE A 48 -6.73 -0.49 -16.24
N GLU A 49 -7.13 -1.46 -17.05
CA GLU A 49 -8.54 -1.82 -17.20
C GLU A 49 -8.96 -2.78 -16.09
N PHE A 50 -10.09 -2.50 -15.45
CA PHE A 50 -10.74 -3.37 -14.47
C PHE A 50 -12.26 -3.22 -14.58
N GLU A 51 -12.96 -4.33 -14.82
CA GLU A 51 -14.43 -4.37 -14.98
C GLU A 51 -14.97 -3.36 -16.01
N GLY A 52 -14.25 -3.16 -17.12
CA GLY A 52 -14.61 -2.23 -18.20
C GLY A 52 -14.37 -0.74 -17.89
N CYS A 53 -13.78 -0.44 -16.73
CA CYS A 53 -13.37 0.90 -16.32
C CYS A 53 -11.84 1.03 -16.32
N TYR A 54 -11.32 2.24 -16.53
CA TYR A 54 -9.89 2.52 -16.47
C TYR A 54 -9.51 3.23 -15.17
N PHE A 55 -8.47 2.73 -14.51
CA PHE A 55 -7.96 3.27 -13.25
C PHE A 55 -6.48 3.55 -13.36
N LYS A 56 -6.01 4.58 -12.64
CA LYS A 56 -4.57 4.81 -12.47
C LYS A 56 -4.03 3.86 -11.39
N ALA A 57 -2.97 3.14 -11.73
CA ALA A 57 -2.18 2.37 -10.78
C ALA A 57 -0.70 2.68 -10.96
N PHE A 58 0.13 2.31 -9.98
CA PHE A 58 1.58 2.34 -10.13
C PHE A 58 2.00 1.54 -11.35
N SER A 59 2.90 2.07 -12.18
CA SER A 59 3.34 1.37 -13.39
C SER A 59 3.98 0.01 -13.09
N ARG A 60 4.64 -0.11 -11.94
CA ARG A 60 5.30 -1.32 -11.44
C ARG A 60 4.46 -2.02 -10.35
N TRP A 61 3.14 -2.01 -10.50
CA TRP A 61 2.20 -2.59 -9.54
C TRP A 61 2.47 -4.06 -9.21
N ASP A 62 2.95 -4.85 -10.18
CA ASP A 62 3.25 -6.28 -9.99
C ASP A 62 4.40 -6.50 -8.98
N GLU A 63 5.44 -5.67 -9.07
CA GLU A 63 6.56 -5.69 -8.12
C GLU A 63 6.11 -5.27 -6.72
N TRP A 64 5.20 -4.29 -6.63
CA TRP A 64 4.61 -3.86 -5.36
C TRP A 64 3.81 -4.99 -4.71
N LEU A 65 2.91 -5.62 -5.48
CA LEU A 65 2.09 -6.75 -5.00
C LEU A 65 2.95 -7.94 -4.59
N THR A 66 4.02 -8.23 -5.34
CA THR A 66 4.95 -9.32 -5.03
C THR A 66 5.72 -9.06 -3.73
N GLN A 67 6.19 -7.83 -3.51
CA GLN A 67 6.90 -7.46 -2.29
C GLN A 67 6.01 -7.53 -1.04
N GLU A 68 4.75 -7.11 -1.17
CA GLU A 68 3.82 -7.05 -0.04
C GLU A 68 3.20 -8.43 0.28
N PHE A 69 2.78 -9.16 -0.75
CA PHE A 69 1.96 -10.38 -0.59
C PHE A 69 2.65 -11.67 -1.03
N GLY A 70 3.85 -11.61 -1.63
CA GLY A 70 4.53 -12.79 -2.17
C GLY A 70 3.87 -13.28 -3.46
N ASP A 71 3.60 -14.58 -3.55
CA ASP A 71 2.91 -15.20 -4.71
C ASP A 71 1.41 -14.85 -4.72
N TYR A 72 1.10 -13.56 -4.85
CA TYR A 72 -0.23 -12.98 -4.61
C TYR A 72 -1.32 -13.47 -5.58
N MET A 73 -0.93 -14.04 -6.71
CA MET A 73 -1.84 -14.65 -7.70
C MET A 73 -2.22 -16.09 -7.34
N ILE A 74 -1.58 -16.70 -6.35
CA ILE A 74 -1.91 -18.03 -5.86
C ILE A 74 -2.87 -17.89 -4.69
N LEU A 75 -4.10 -18.37 -4.87
CA LEU A 75 -5.07 -18.40 -3.77
C LEU A 75 -4.54 -19.26 -2.61
N PRO A 76 -4.65 -18.80 -1.36
CA PRO A 76 -4.32 -19.63 -0.22
C PRO A 76 -5.25 -20.86 -0.15
N PRO A 77 -4.87 -21.92 0.59
CA PRO A 77 -5.72 -23.08 0.83
C PRO A 77 -7.09 -22.66 1.37
N GLU A 78 -8.15 -23.39 1.03
CA GLU A 78 -9.53 -23.00 1.39
C GLU A 78 -9.73 -22.77 2.90
N LYS A 79 -9.10 -23.61 3.74
CA LYS A 79 -9.11 -23.47 5.20
C LYS A 79 -8.53 -22.14 5.72
N ASP A 80 -7.69 -21.48 4.91
CA ASP A 80 -6.96 -20.26 5.24
C ASP A 80 -7.59 -19.02 4.55
N ARG A 81 -8.61 -19.20 3.69
CA ARG A 81 -9.38 -18.13 3.06
C ARG A 81 -10.38 -17.51 4.06
N LYS A 82 -9.86 -16.75 5.02
CA LYS A 82 -10.67 -16.02 6.00
C LYS A 82 -10.94 -14.60 5.51
N THR A 83 -12.21 -14.24 5.35
CA THR A 83 -12.61 -12.87 5.01
C THR A 83 -12.71 -12.02 6.27
N HIS A 84 -12.41 -10.72 6.16
CA HIS A 84 -12.84 -9.76 7.17
C HIS A 84 -14.33 -9.50 6.97
N ASP A 85 -15.14 -9.69 8.01
CA ASP A 85 -16.58 -9.44 7.93
C ASP A 85 -16.84 -7.95 7.63
N LEU A 86 -17.64 -7.69 6.60
CA LEU A 86 -18.02 -6.33 6.19
C LEU A 86 -19.54 -6.25 6.14
N THR A 87 -20.10 -5.28 6.86
CA THR A 87 -21.52 -4.90 6.73
C THR A 87 -21.60 -3.68 5.83
N VAL A 88 -22.25 -3.83 4.67
CA VAL A 88 -22.32 -2.79 3.64
C VAL A 88 -23.79 -2.43 3.37
N PHE A 89 -24.07 -1.15 3.19
CA PHE A 89 -25.40 -0.64 2.85
C PHE A 89 -25.33 0.11 1.53
N LEU A 90 -26.32 -0.10 0.66
CA LEU A 90 -26.55 0.78 -0.49
C LEU A 90 -27.21 2.05 0.04
N LEU A 91 -26.65 3.22 -0.31
CA LEU A 91 -27.35 4.48 -0.12
C LEU A 91 -28.37 4.60 -1.25
N ASP A 92 -29.65 4.73 -0.90
CA ASP A 92 -30.67 5.12 -1.85
C ASP A 92 -30.34 6.53 -2.38
N ASN A 93 -30.40 6.71 -3.70
CA ASN A 93 -30.17 8.00 -4.38
C ASN A 93 -31.31 8.99 -4.13
#